data_AF-A0A933WEY1-F1
#
_entry.id   AF-A0A933WEY1-F1
#
_cell.length_a   1.000
_cell.length_b   1.000
_cell.length_c   1.000
_cell.angle_alpha   90.00
_cell.angle_beta   90.00
_cell.angle_gamma   90.00
#
_symmetry.space_group_name_H-M   'P 1'
#
loop_
_entity.id
_entity.type
_entity.pdbx_description
1 polymer ?
#
loop_
_entity_poly.entity_id
_entity_poly.type
_entity_poly.pdbx_seq_one_letter_code
_entity_poly.pdbx_strand_id
1 'polypeptide(L)'
;MRKLLLVAAGIIIWASQFSTPIFSYGEEKASIGQSFIDAYTQGNRKGMEGIIEKNKDGVPNEVRDMVGYAMSDKVESKDERDFLMMITTEMATIYKAKTGDGRLLDAVQANMKSASEGAAAKKTGGEELGKIKEELTQIGKGDWDVRTIGFDEQGKLKVEINLKEKEASFNDRYVSFKDSKKAEEAVKKYLPKAKGRIDWVSGGMGMKAVILE
;
A
#
# COMPACT_ATOMS: atom_id res chain seq x y z
N MET A 1 -45.09 -50.98 27.32
CA MET A 1 -45.36 -50.34 26.01
C MET A 1 -45.84 -48.91 26.22
N ARG A 2 -45.18 -47.94 25.57
CA ARG A 2 -45.62 -46.54 25.31
C ARG A 2 -45.74 -45.62 26.55
N LYS A 3 -45.30 -44.35 26.57
CA LYS A 3 -44.51 -43.45 25.71
C LYS A 3 -44.13 -42.28 26.64
N LEU A 4 -42.87 -41.83 26.60
CA LEU A 4 -42.43 -40.54 27.15
C LEU A 4 -43.15 -39.38 26.44
N LEU A 5 -43.46 -38.30 27.17
CA LEU A 5 -43.71 -36.97 26.60
C LEU A 5 -42.98 -35.94 27.45
N LEU A 6 -41.81 -35.52 26.95
CA LEU A 6 -41.09 -34.32 27.34
C LEU A 6 -41.70 -33.15 26.57
N VAL A 7 -42.15 -32.11 27.28
CA VAL A 7 -42.46 -30.81 26.69
C VAL A 7 -41.19 -29.97 26.78
N ALA A 8 -40.45 -29.91 25.67
CA ALA A 8 -39.30 -29.02 25.50
C ALA A 8 -39.79 -27.68 24.94
N ALA A 9 -39.53 -26.60 25.69
CA ALA A 9 -39.65 -25.23 25.21
C ALA A 9 -38.59 -24.99 24.12
N GLY A 10 -39.04 -24.76 22.89
CA GLY A 10 -38.17 -24.42 21.77
C GLY A 10 -37.76 -22.95 21.82
N ILE A 11 -36.49 -22.68 22.13
CA ILE A 11 -35.84 -21.42 21.80
C ILE A 11 -35.35 -21.54 20.36
N ILE A 12 -35.99 -20.78 19.47
CA ILE A 12 -35.55 -20.59 18.10
C ILE A 12 -34.29 -19.71 18.15
N ILE A 13 -33.11 -20.34 18.07
CA ILE A 13 -31.87 -19.61 17.81
C ILE A 13 -31.83 -19.37 16.30
N TRP A 14 -32.08 -18.13 15.93
CA TRP A 14 -31.88 -17.58 14.59
C TRP A 14 -30.36 -17.54 14.34
N ALA A 15 -29.80 -18.66 13.87
CA ALA A 15 -28.43 -18.68 13.37
C ALA A 15 -28.40 -17.90 12.06
N SER A 16 -27.94 -16.65 12.14
CA SER A 16 -27.63 -15.82 10.99
C SER A 16 -26.64 -16.56 10.09
N GLN A 17 -27.11 -16.85 8.88
CA GLN A 17 -26.32 -17.42 7.80
C GLN A 17 -25.39 -16.35 7.26
N PHE A 18 -24.30 -16.08 7.96
CA PHE A 18 -23.11 -15.55 7.30
C PHE A 18 -22.40 -16.75 6.69
N SER A 19 -22.69 -16.98 5.40
CA SER A 19 -21.86 -17.81 4.55
C SER A 19 -20.43 -17.30 4.63
N THR A 20 -19.58 -18.03 5.34
CA THR A 20 -18.14 -17.91 5.17
C THR A 20 -17.86 -18.17 3.69
N PRO A 21 -17.15 -17.29 2.96
CA PRO A 21 -16.61 -17.67 1.68
C PRO A 21 -15.64 -18.84 1.93
N ILE A 22 -16.05 -20.03 1.49
CA ILE A 22 -15.18 -21.19 1.41
C ILE A 22 -14.19 -20.87 0.29
N PHE A 23 -13.04 -20.32 0.64
CA PHE A 23 -11.88 -20.32 -0.25
C PHE A 23 -11.44 -21.77 -0.41
N SER A 24 -11.93 -22.41 -1.46
CA SER A 24 -11.44 -23.70 -1.93
C SER A 24 -10.15 -23.46 -2.71
N TYR A 25 -9.01 -23.66 -2.05
CA TYR A 25 -7.77 -24.01 -2.73
C TYR A 25 -7.50 -25.49 -2.43
N GLY A 26 -7.26 -26.26 -3.48
CA GLY A 26 -7.10 -27.71 -3.45
C GLY A 26 -5.98 -28.18 -2.51
N GLU A 27 -5.97 -29.49 -2.25
CA GLU A 27 -4.98 -30.20 -1.42
C GLU A 27 -3.53 -30.00 -1.89
N GLU A 28 -2.96 -28.84 -1.61
CA GLU A 28 -1.52 -28.63 -1.42
C GLU A 28 -1.26 -28.62 0.08
N LYS A 29 -0.11 -29.15 0.53
CA LYS A 29 0.27 -29.04 1.95
C LYS A 29 0.18 -27.57 2.35
N ALA A 30 -0.75 -27.24 3.25
CA ALA A 30 -0.99 -25.88 3.68
C ALA A 30 0.34 -25.20 4.06
N SER A 31 0.60 -24.02 3.49
CA SER A 31 1.81 -23.26 3.82
C SER A 31 1.88 -22.98 5.32
N ILE A 32 3.06 -22.62 5.82
CA ILE A 32 3.25 -22.24 7.23
C ILE A 32 2.29 -21.08 7.57
N GLY A 33 2.15 -20.13 6.65
CA GLY A 33 1.25 -18.98 6.77
C GLY A 33 -0.21 -19.39 6.81
N GLN A 34 -0.67 -20.24 5.89
CA GLN A 34 -2.08 -20.69 5.89
C GLN A 34 -2.42 -21.45 7.16
N SER A 35 -1.56 -22.38 7.58
CA SER A 35 -1.74 -23.13 8.82
C SER A 35 -1.79 -22.21 10.05
N PHE A 36 -0.98 -21.15 10.03
CA PHE A 36 -0.95 -20.16 11.10
C PHE A 36 -2.23 -19.30 11.10
N ILE A 37 -2.69 -18.86 9.95
CA ILE A 37 -3.95 -18.11 9.78
C ILE A 37 -5.14 -18.92 10.27
N ASP A 38 -5.20 -20.21 9.94
CA ASP A 38 -6.25 -21.11 10.40
C ASP A 38 -6.22 -21.25 11.94
N ALA A 39 -5.04 -21.42 12.53
CA ALA A 39 -4.90 -21.47 13.98
C ALA A 39 -5.24 -20.14 14.65
N TYR A 40 -4.89 -19.01 14.02
CA TYR A 40 -5.20 -17.67 14.51
C TYR A 40 -6.71 -17.39 14.52
N THR A 41 -7.39 -17.70 13.41
CA THR A 41 -8.84 -17.49 13.26
C THR A 41 -9.65 -18.39 14.19
N GLN A 42 -9.12 -19.55 14.56
CA GLN A 42 -9.69 -20.45 15.58
C GLN A 42 -9.37 -20.04 17.02
N GLY A 43 -8.57 -18.99 17.25
CA GLY A 43 -8.10 -18.61 18.59
C GLY A 43 -7.15 -19.64 19.23
N ASN A 44 -6.55 -20.52 18.43
CA ASN A 44 -5.72 -21.63 18.91
C ASN A 44 -4.26 -21.20 19.12
N ARG A 45 -3.99 -20.53 20.25
CA ARG A 45 -2.63 -20.06 20.59
C ARG A 45 -1.57 -21.16 20.61
N LYS A 46 -1.89 -22.30 21.21
CA LYS A 46 -0.96 -23.44 21.27
C LYS A 46 -0.67 -24.00 19.87
N GLY A 47 -1.66 -24.03 18.99
CA GLY A 47 -1.50 -24.39 17.59
C GLY A 47 -0.53 -23.47 16.87
N MET A 48 -0.72 -22.15 16.99
CA MET A 48 0.19 -21.15 16.41
C MET A 48 1.64 -21.35 16.89
N GLU A 49 1.85 -21.49 18.19
CA GLU A 49 3.18 -21.73 18.75
C GLU A 49 3.82 -23.04 18.23
N GLY A 50 3.03 -24.11 18.13
CA GLY A 50 3.49 -25.39 17.61
C GLY A 50 3.85 -25.35 16.13
N ILE A 51 3.16 -24.54 15.33
CA ILE A 51 3.49 -24.33 13.91
C ILE A 51 4.85 -23.64 13.78
N ILE A 52 5.07 -22.56 14.54
CA ILE A 52 6.34 -21.82 14.53
C ILE A 52 7.49 -22.70 15.02
N GLU A 53 7.27 -23.48 16.08
CA GLU A 53 8.30 -24.35 16.65
C GLU A 53 8.74 -25.48 15.71
N LYS A 54 7.80 -26.06 14.96
CA LYS A 54 8.09 -27.14 14.00
C LYS A 54 8.75 -26.62 12.71
N ASN A 55 8.61 -25.34 12.39
CA ASN A 55 9.00 -24.77 11.11
C ASN A 55 9.95 -23.57 11.24
N LYS A 56 10.77 -23.51 12.29
CA LYS A 56 11.61 -22.34 12.63
C LYS A 56 12.42 -21.80 11.45
N ASP A 57 12.97 -22.67 10.61
CA ASP A 57 13.80 -22.24 9.47
C ASP A 57 12.99 -21.65 8.31
N GLY A 58 11.71 -22.03 8.19
CA GLY A 58 10.81 -21.54 7.14
C GLY A 58 10.07 -20.25 7.51
N VAL A 59 9.87 -19.98 8.80
CA VAL A 59 9.12 -18.82 9.29
C VAL A 59 9.65 -17.48 8.78
N PRO A 60 10.97 -17.20 8.76
CA PRO A 60 11.47 -15.92 8.24
C PRO A 60 11.13 -15.69 6.77
N ASN A 61 11.13 -16.73 5.94
CA ASN A 61 10.78 -16.61 4.52
C ASN A 61 9.28 -16.39 4.36
N GLU A 62 8.45 -17.17 5.05
CA GLU A 62 6.99 -17.02 4.99
C GLU A 62 6.54 -15.62 5.43
N VAL A 63 7.10 -15.10 6.52
CA VAL A 63 6.81 -13.74 7.01
C VAL A 63 7.25 -12.69 5.99
N ARG A 64 8.42 -12.85 5.35
CA ARG A 64 8.88 -11.94 4.31
C ARG A 64 7.93 -11.94 3.11
N ASP A 65 7.49 -13.10 2.67
CA ASP A 65 6.63 -13.26 1.51
C ASP A 65 5.24 -12.67 1.77
N MET A 66 4.66 -12.90 2.96
CA MET A 66 3.38 -12.29 3.35
C MET A 66 3.47 -10.76 3.49
N VAL A 67 4.56 -10.22 4.06
CA VAL A 67 4.77 -8.77 4.11
C VAL A 67 4.90 -8.21 2.69
N GLY A 68 5.65 -8.89 1.81
CA GLY A 68 5.79 -8.50 0.40
C GLY A 68 4.44 -8.49 -0.33
N TYR A 69 3.61 -9.52 -0.12
CA TYR A 69 2.26 -9.60 -0.69
C TYR A 69 1.35 -8.49 -0.15
N ALA A 70 1.30 -8.28 1.17
CA ALA A 70 0.49 -7.24 1.81
C ALA A 70 0.85 -5.83 1.30
N MET A 71 2.12 -5.61 0.98
CA MET A 71 2.64 -4.34 0.49
C MET A 71 2.51 -4.16 -1.03
N SER A 72 2.14 -5.20 -1.76
CA SER A 72 1.99 -5.15 -3.22
C SER A 72 0.74 -4.39 -3.67
N ASP A 73 0.69 -4.09 -4.96
CA ASP A 73 -0.48 -3.54 -5.65
C ASP A 73 -1.63 -4.57 -5.81
N LYS A 74 -1.36 -5.85 -5.56
CA LYS A 74 -2.36 -6.94 -5.65
C LYS A 74 -3.36 -6.95 -4.49
N VAL A 75 -2.99 -6.38 -3.34
CA VAL A 75 -3.87 -6.29 -2.16
C VAL A 75 -4.60 -4.95 -2.19
N GLU A 76 -5.77 -4.95 -2.83
CA GLU A 76 -6.59 -3.76 -3.03
C GLU A 76 -7.32 -3.34 -1.73
N SER A 77 -7.70 -4.32 -0.90
CA SER A 77 -8.41 -4.07 0.35
C SER A 77 -7.46 -3.64 1.47
N LYS A 78 -7.75 -2.49 2.07
CA LYS A 78 -7.07 -2.04 3.28
C LYS A 78 -7.24 -3.03 4.44
N ASP A 79 -8.43 -3.63 4.57
CA ASP A 79 -8.72 -4.55 5.66
C ASP A 79 -7.95 -5.86 5.50
N GLU A 80 -7.79 -6.35 4.26
CA GLU A 80 -6.96 -7.51 3.95
C GLU A 80 -5.48 -7.24 4.25
N ARG A 81 -5.00 -6.06 3.86
CA ARG A 81 -3.64 -5.62 4.15
C ARG A 81 -3.37 -5.54 5.66
N ASP A 82 -4.26 -4.90 6.40
CA ASP A 82 -4.13 -4.76 7.85
C ASP A 82 -4.16 -6.13 8.54
N PHE A 83 -5.00 -7.05 8.06
CA PHE A 83 -5.06 -8.43 8.54
C PHE A 83 -3.74 -9.17 8.29
N LEU A 84 -3.18 -9.11 7.08
CA LEU A 84 -1.89 -9.76 6.76
C LEU A 84 -0.73 -9.18 7.58
N MET A 85 -0.72 -7.87 7.80
CA MET A 85 0.29 -7.22 8.65
C MET A 85 0.15 -7.61 10.13
N MET A 86 -1.08 -7.81 10.61
CA MET A 86 -1.32 -8.35 11.96
C MET A 86 -0.82 -9.79 12.09
N ILE A 87 -1.13 -10.65 11.12
CA ILE A 87 -0.68 -12.05 11.10
C ILE A 87 0.85 -12.14 11.11
N THR A 88 1.53 -11.40 10.23
CA THR A 88 3.00 -11.41 10.15
C THR A 88 3.66 -10.87 11.42
N THR A 89 3.06 -9.87 12.06
CA THR A 89 3.51 -9.37 13.38
C THR A 89 3.39 -10.43 14.45
N GLU A 90 2.27 -11.16 14.47
CA GLU A 90 2.02 -12.21 15.47
C GLU A 90 2.98 -13.40 15.27
N MET A 91 3.19 -13.83 14.03
CA MET A 91 4.17 -14.86 13.68
C MET A 91 5.58 -14.47 14.14
N ALA A 92 6.02 -13.24 13.83
CA ALA A 92 7.33 -12.75 14.22
C ALA A 92 7.49 -12.62 15.75
N THR A 93 6.41 -12.26 16.46
CA THR A 93 6.39 -12.17 17.93
C THR A 93 6.55 -13.55 18.56
N ILE A 94 5.81 -14.54 18.09
CA ILE A 94 5.95 -15.92 18.57
C ILE A 94 7.33 -16.47 18.22
N TYR A 95 7.83 -16.20 17.02
CA TYR A 95 9.17 -16.62 16.58
C TYR A 95 10.26 -16.09 17.51
N LYS A 96 10.22 -14.78 17.83
CA LYS A 96 11.13 -14.16 18.81
C LYS A 96 11.05 -14.85 20.16
N ALA A 97 9.85 -15.15 20.66
CA ALA A 97 9.67 -15.83 21.94
C ALA A 97 10.26 -17.26 21.94
N LYS A 98 10.20 -17.98 20.80
CA LYS A 98 10.68 -19.37 20.70
C LYS A 98 12.17 -19.51 20.33
N THR A 99 12.76 -18.49 19.73
CA THR A 99 14.16 -18.54 19.22
C THR A 99 15.09 -17.54 19.90
N GLY A 100 14.55 -16.49 20.52
CA GLY A 100 15.31 -15.33 20.98
C GLY A 100 15.68 -14.34 19.88
N ASP A 101 15.42 -14.65 18.60
CA ASP A 101 15.78 -13.78 17.48
C ASP A 101 14.69 -12.72 17.22
N GLY A 102 14.99 -11.47 17.58
CA GLY A 102 14.10 -10.33 17.41
C GLY A 102 14.12 -9.70 16.01
N ARG A 103 15.10 -10.04 15.16
CA ARG A 103 15.34 -9.33 13.89
C ARG A 103 14.15 -9.39 12.94
N LEU A 104 13.41 -10.50 12.96
CA LEU A 104 12.22 -10.68 12.15
C LEU A 104 11.10 -9.71 12.57
N LEU A 105 10.88 -9.56 13.88
CA LEU A 105 9.87 -8.65 14.41
C LEU A 105 10.25 -7.19 14.13
N ASP A 106 11.52 -6.84 14.31
CA ASP A 106 12.03 -5.50 14.02
C ASP A 106 11.83 -5.14 12.53
N ALA A 107 12.06 -6.09 11.63
CA ALA A 107 11.84 -5.91 10.19
C ALA A 107 10.36 -5.71 9.83
N VAL A 108 9.44 -6.48 10.43
CA VAL A 108 7.99 -6.30 10.21
C VAL A 108 7.55 -4.91 10.68
N GLN A 109 7.99 -4.48 11.86
CA GLN A 109 7.64 -3.16 12.41
C GLN A 109 8.20 -2.02 11.57
N ALA A 110 9.43 -2.14 11.06
CA ALA A 110 10.03 -1.16 10.16
C ALA A 110 9.22 -1.01 8.85
N ASN A 111 8.73 -2.13 8.29
CA ASN A 111 7.88 -2.11 7.10
C ASN A 111 6.51 -1.46 7.37
N MET A 112 5.89 -1.75 8.53
CA MET A 112 4.63 -1.09 8.93
C MET A 112 4.79 0.43 9.08
N LYS A 113 5.90 0.87 9.68
CA LYS A 113 6.21 2.30 9.85
C LYS A 113 6.44 2.98 8.50
N SER A 114 7.19 2.34 7.60
CA SER A 114 7.43 2.86 6.25
C SER A 114 6.13 2.95 5.44
N ALA A 115 5.24 1.97 5.59
CA ALA A 115 3.93 1.96 4.96
C ALA A 115 3.01 3.09 5.46
N SER A 116 3.01 3.34 6.79
CA SER A 116 2.18 4.38 7.39
C SER A 116 2.72 5.78 7.09
N GLU A 117 4.04 5.97 7.06
CA GLU A 117 4.69 7.21 6.65
C GLU A 117 4.47 7.49 5.15
N GLY A 118 4.55 6.46 4.29
CA GLY A 118 4.22 6.57 2.86
C GLY A 118 2.73 6.83 2.59
N ALA A 119 1.82 6.25 3.38
CA ALA A 119 0.38 6.48 3.27
C ALA A 119 -0.04 7.86 3.81
N ALA A 120 0.61 8.35 4.87
CA ALA A 120 0.43 9.71 5.38
C ALA A 120 0.93 10.74 4.35
N ALA A 121 2.10 10.52 3.75
CA ALA A 121 2.61 11.35 2.66
C ALA A 121 1.69 11.33 1.42
N LYS A 122 1.03 10.22 1.10
CA LYS A 122 0.01 10.13 0.03
C LYS A 122 -1.30 10.86 0.38
N LYS A 123 -1.76 10.83 1.64
CA LYS A 123 -2.99 11.51 2.07
C LYS A 123 -2.83 13.03 2.17
N THR A 124 -1.75 13.51 2.77
CA THR A 124 -1.42 14.95 2.81
C THR A 124 -0.91 15.42 1.44
N GLY A 125 -0.31 14.55 0.63
CA GLY A 125 -0.01 14.87 -0.76
C GLY A 125 -1.27 15.13 -1.59
N GLY A 126 -2.40 14.46 -1.35
CA GLY A 126 -3.56 14.56 -2.23
C GLY A 126 -4.13 15.97 -2.41
N GLU A 127 -4.30 16.74 -1.33
CA GLU A 127 -4.85 18.10 -1.38
C GLU A 127 -3.82 19.11 -1.93
N GLU A 128 -2.58 19.05 -1.44
CA GLU A 128 -1.47 19.90 -1.87
C GLU A 128 -1.09 19.67 -3.34
N LEU A 129 -1.03 18.41 -3.79
CA LEU A 129 -0.78 18.05 -5.19
C LEU A 129 -1.93 18.52 -6.09
N GLY A 130 -3.17 18.52 -5.58
CA GLY A 130 -4.32 19.12 -6.26
C GLY A 130 -4.13 20.62 -6.51
N LYS A 131 -3.77 21.37 -5.46
CA LYS A 131 -3.47 22.82 -5.56
C LYS A 131 -2.29 23.12 -6.49
N ILE A 132 -1.23 22.31 -6.42
CA ILE A 132 -0.08 22.42 -7.32
C ILE A 132 -0.53 22.17 -8.77
N LYS A 133 -1.33 21.13 -9.03
CA LYS A 133 -1.83 20.83 -10.37
C LYS A 133 -2.64 21.98 -10.96
N GLU A 134 -3.50 22.59 -10.17
CA GLU A 134 -4.29 23.77 -10.58
C GLU A 134 -3.38 24.95 -10.94
N GLU A 135 -2.43 25.31 -10.07
CA GLU A 135 -1.50 26.42 -10.33
C GLU A 135 -0.61 26.17 -11.55
N LEU A 136 -0.08 24.95 -11.72
CA LEU A 136 0.72 24.59 -12.90
C LEU A 136 -0.09 24.71 -14.20
N THR A 137 -1.36 24.32 -14.17
CA THR A 137 -2.26 24.47 -15.32
C THR A 137 -2.52 25.94 -15.65
N GLN A 138 -2.66 26.79 -14.62
CA GLN A 138 -2.82 28.24 -14.79
C GLN A 138 -1.55 28.91 -15.33
N ILE A 139 -0.36 28.52 -14.85
CA ILE A 139 0.93 28.99 -15.36
C ILE A 139 1.07 28.66 -16.85
N GLY A 140 0.70 27.43 -17.22
CA GLY A 140 0.68 26.96 -18.60
C GLY A 140 -0.40 27.60 -19.49
N LYS A 141 -1.31 28.41 -18.92
CA LYS A 141 -2.37 29.13 -19.66
C LYS A 141 -3.18 28.24 -20.62
N GLY A 142 -3.37 26.98 -20.24
CA GLY A 142 -4.09 25.99 -21.04
C GLY A 142 -3.24 25.20 -22.05
N ASP A 143 -1.95 25.53 -22.22
CA ASP A 143 -1.00 24.80 -23.08
C ASP A 143 -0.35 23.60 -22.38
N TRP A 144 -0.42 23.57 -21.04
CA TRP A 144 0.16 22.52 -20.21
C TRP A 144 -0.92 21.54 -19.76
N ASP A 145 -0.60 20.27 -19.79
CA ASP A 145 -1.41 19.17 -19.27
C ASP A 145 -0.58 18.39 -18.25
N VAL A 146 -0.92 18.52 -16.96
CA VAL A 146 -0.22 17.81 -15.87
C VAL A 146 -0.67 16.35 -15.85
N ARG A 147 0.11 15.49 -16.50
CA ARG A 147 -0.15 14.05 -16.65
C ARG A 147 0.15 13.26 -15.40
N THR A 148 1.23 13.61 -14.70
CA THR A 148 1.66 12.92 -13.48
C THR A 148 2.03 13.95 -12.45
N ILE A 149 1.54 13.76 -11.22
CA ILE A 149 1.96 14.51 -10.05
C ILE A 149 1.82 13.60 -8.84
N GLY A 150 2.94 13.27 -8.22
CA GLY A 150 2.97 12.34 -7.09
C GLY A 150 4.39 12.01 -6.66
N PHE A 151 4.50 11.29 -5.55
CA PHE A 151 5.79 10.81 -5.05
C PHE A 151 6.12 9.44 -5.64
N ASP A 152 7.36 9.24 -6.04
CA ASP A 152 7.89 7.94 -6.43
C ASP A 152 8.12 7.03 -5.21
N GLU A 153 8.57 5.81 -5.48
CA GLU A 153 8.87 4.80 -4.44
C GLU A 153 9.97 5.24 -3.47
N GLN A 154 10.80 6.22 -3.84
CA GLN A 154 11.85 6.80 -3.00
C GLN A 154 11.37 8.03 -2.23
N GLY A 155 10.09 8.39 -2.33
CA GLY A 155 9.51 9.58 -1.71
C GLY A 155 9.93 10.89 -2.39
N LYS A 156 10.44 10.86 -3.61
CA LYS A 156 10.75 12.07 -4.40
C LYS A 156 9.56 12.46 -5.26
N LEU A 157 9.28 13.75 -5.32
CA LEU A 157 8.20 14.29 -6.13
C LEU A 157 8.54 14.16 -7.62
N LYS A 158 7.64 13.56 -8.38
CA LYS A 158 7.67 13.51 -9.84
C LYS A 158 6.48 14.26 -10.39
N VAL A 159 6.75 15.30 -11.17
CA VAL A 159 5.73 16.05 -11.92
C VAL A 159 6.05 15.93 -13.41
N GLU A 160 5.10 15.45 -14.21
CA GLU A 160 5.22 15.39 -15.67
C GLU A 160 4.12 16.25 -16.30
N ILE A 161 4.55 17.19 -17.13
CA ILE A 161 3.73 18.18 -17.80
C ILE A 161 3.87 17.97 -19.31
N ASN A 162 2.79 17.57 -19.95
CA ASN A 162 2.73 17.47 -21.39
C ASN A 162 2.39 18.83 -22.01
N LEU A 163 3.18 19.27 -22.99
CA LEU A 163 2.88 20.45 -23.80
C LEU A 163 1.94 20.04 -24.92
N LYS A 164 0.76 20.67 -24.97
CA LYS A 164 -0.21 20.42 -26.04
C LYS A 164 0.42 20.78 -27.39
N GLU A 165 0.18 19.93 -28.37
CA GLU A 165 0.63 20.19 -29.73
C GLU A 165 -0.21 21.33 -30.31
N LYS A 166 0.45 22.42 -30.68
CA LYS A 166 -0.14 23.45 -31.53
C LYS A 166 0.21 23.13 -32.98
N GLU A 167 -0.69 23.49 -33.90
CA GLU A 167 -0.48 23.36 -35.36
C GLU A 167 0.69 24.22 -35.86
N ALA A 168 1.13 25.21 -35.06
CA ALA A 168 2.29 26.04 -35.33
C ALA A 168 3.60 25.38 -34.87
N SER A 169 4.70 25.80 -35.51
CA SER A 169 6.02 25.15 -35.54
C SER A 169 6.58 24.63 -34.21
N PHE A 170 7.55 23.70 -34.28
CA PHE A 170 8.28 23.15 -33.12
C PHE A 170 8.85 24.22 -32.15
N ASN A 171 9.13 25.43 -32.66
CA ASN A 171 9.64 26.55 -31.85
C ASN A 171 8.61 27.13 -30.86
N ASP A 172 7.31 26.84 -31.03
CA ASP A 172 6.26 27.29 -30.11
C ASP A 172 6.08 26.34 -28.91
N ARG A 173 6.86 25.25 -28.85
CA ARG A 173 6.82 24.23 -27.77
C ARG A 173 7.90 24.46 -26.71
N TYR A 174 8.21 25.73 -26.41
CA TYR A 174 9.25 26.11 -25.46
C TYR A 174 8.68 26.49 -24.08
N VAL A 175 9.32 25.99 -23.02
CA VAL A 175 9.05 26.40 -21.64
C VAL A 175 10.08 27.44 -21.23
N SER A 176 9.62 28.68 -21.05
CA SER A 176 10.48 29.79 -20.66
C SER A 176 11.12 29.54 -19.29
N PHE A 177 12.32 30.08 -19.06
CA PHE A 177 12.97 30.03 -17.74
C PHE A 177 12.09 30.66 -16.66
N LYS A 178 11.35 31.72 -17.02
CA LYS A 178 10.43 32.41 -16.11
C LYS A 178 9.27 31.50 -15.70
N ASP A 179 8.67 30.77 -16.64
CA ASP A 179 7.54 29.89 -16.35
C ASP A 179 7.98 28.63 -15.62
N SER A 180 9.16 28.08 -15.94
CA SER A 180 9.71 26.96 -15.17
C SER A 180 10.05 27.35 -13.72
N LYS A 181 10.54 28.58 -13.50
CA LYS A 181 10.79 29.07 -12.14
C LYS A 181 9.49 29.26 -11.35
N LYS A 182 8.43 29.78 -11.99
CA LYS A 182 7.11 29.86 -11.38
C LYS A 182 6.54 28.47 -11.04
N ALA A 183 6.76 27.48 -11.89
CA ALA A 183 6.34 26.10 -11.63
C ALA A 183 7.07 25.51 -10.41
N GLU A 184 8.37 25.74 -10.29
CA GLU A 184 9.15 25.38 -9.10
C GLU A 184 8.62 26.10 -7.84
N GLU A 185 8.36 27.40 -7.92
CA GLU A 185 7.81 28.20 -6.81
C GLU A 185 6.43 27.71 -6.39
N ALA A 186 5.56 27.34 -7.34
CA ALA A 186 4.24 26.77 -7.05
C ALA A 186 4.35 25.43 -6.29
N VAL A 187 5.29 24.56 -6.69
CA VAL A 187 5.57 23.33 -5.95
C VAL A 187 6.09 23.64 -4.54
N LYS A 188 7.10 24.50 -4.41
CA LYS A 188 7.70 24.85 -3.12
C LYS A 188 6.74 25.59 -2.18
N LYS A 189 5.73 26.28 -2.71
CA LYS A 189 4.68 26.94 -1.93
C LYS A 189 3.86 25.95 -1.11
N TYR A 190 3.46 24.83 -1.70
CA TYR A 190 2.63 23.82 -1.03
C TYR A 190 3.44 22.65 -0.44
N LEU A 191 4.60 22.36 -1.03
CA LEU A 191 5.51 21.30 -0.59
C LEU A 191 6.95 21.84 -0.41
N PRO A 192 7.19 22.69 0.61
CA PRO A 192 8.45 23.44 0.77
C PRO A 192 9.69 22.57 1.01
N LYS A 193 9.52 21.30 1.40
CA LYS A 193 10.61 20.35 1.67
C LYS A 193 10.70 19.24 0.61
N ALA A 194 9.87 19.28 -0.45
CA ALA A 194 9.85 18.23 -1.45
C ALA A 194 11.10 18.29 -2.33
N LYS A 195 11.79 17.16 -2.43
CA LYS A 195 12.86 16.91 -3.40
C LYS A 195 12.30 16.14 -4.58
N GLY A 196 12.86 16.32 -5.77
CA GLY A 196 12.32 15.67 -6.95
C GLY A 196 12.61 16.37 -8.26
N ARG A 197 11.68 16.27 -9.22
CA ARG A 197 11.80 16.94 -10.52
C ARG A 197 10.46 17.28 -11.16
N ILE A 198 10.48 18.31 -11.99
CA ILE A 198 9.40 18.71 -12.88
C ILE A 198 9.89 18.54 -14.32
N ASP A 199 9.18 17.73 -15.10
CA ASP A 199 9.50 17.43 -16.48
C ASP A 199 8.44 17.98 -17.42
N TRP A 200 8.88 18.65 -18.48
CA TRP A 200 8.03 19.03 -19.60
C TRP A 200 8.31 18.12 -20.78
N VAL A 201 7.27 17.50 -21.32
CA VAL A 201 7.35 16.55 -22.43
C VAL A 201 6.43 16.98 -23.58
N SER A 202 6.78 16.64 -24.82
CA SER A 202 5.90 16.83 -25.99
C SER A 202 6.09 15.65 -26.94
N GLY A 203 5.01 14.97 -27.33
CA GLY A 203 5.09 13.81 -28.23
C GLY A 203 6.00 12.67 -27.73
N GLY A 204 6.19 12.54 -26.42
CA GLY A 204 7.11 11.57 -25.81
C GLY A 204 8.59 12.02 -25.74
N MET A 205 8.92 13.22 -26.23
CA MET A 205 10.25 13.81 -26.13
C MET A 205 10.36 14.74 -24.93
N GLY A 206 11.44 14.63 -24.16
CA GLY A 206 11.74 15.55 -23.07
C GLY A 206 12.16 16.92 -23.58
N MET A 207 11.43 17.96 -23.18
CA MET A 207 11.65 19.35 -23.61
C MET A 207 12.45 20.14 -22.58
N LYS A 208 12.16 19.92 -21.29
CA LYS A 208 12.83 20.59 -20.17
C LYS A 208 12.68 19.76 -18.90
N ALA A 209 13.66 19.86 -18.01
CA ALA A 209 13.56 19.37 -16.64
C ALA A 209 14.02 20.45 -15.65
N VAL A 210 13.39 20.49 -14.48
CA VAL A 210 13.83 21.26 -13.31
C VAL A 210 13.99 20.29 -12.16
N ILE A 211 15.13 20.34 -11.48
CA ILE A 211 15.39 19.56 -10.27
C ILE A 211 14.95 20.38 -9.05
N LEU A 212 14.24 19.72 -8.14
CA LEU A 212 13.82 20.26 -6.86
C LEU A 212 14.78 19.74 -5.79
N GLU A 213 15.58 20.64 -5.24
CA GLU A 213 16.58 20.38 -4.19
C GLU A 213 16.05 20.66 -2.78
#